data_AF-A0A8J8NJL2-F1
#
_entry.id   AF-A0A8J8NJL2-F1
#
_cell.length_a   1.000
_cell.length_b   1.000
_cell.length_c   1.000
_cell.angle_alpha   90.00
_cell.angle_beta   90.00
_cell.angle_gamma   90.00
#
_symmetry.space_group_name_H-M   'P 1'
#
loop_
_entity.id
_entity.type
_entity.pdbx_description
1 polymer ?
#
loop_
_entity_poly.entity_id
_entity_poly.type
_entity_poly.pdbx_seq_one_letter_code
_entity_poly.pdbx_strand_id
1 'polypeptide(L)'
;MELLYSKSNSTVTEETYFDQTSVSLLSALQSDVTGEMVEDRERFRVLIKANQALCQSSLTSDTIIESMKQDWKLYRPLVVVGPSGVGKGTLIAKLIAKYPSKFGFSVSYTTRAPRSGEEHGKDYFYVNHEVFEQKIANDDFIEHCKVHSNFYGTEKHQIREMSEKSIIPILDIDIQGAKKMFKAFPDTNFIFICPPSIKQQRARLDLRATDSQEQRDIRIANSFGEIQECISSWQMIQYRIVNDDLTRATQTFLGVIESLYTQELGLE
;
A
#
# COMPACT_ATOMS: atom_id res chain seq x y z
N MET A 1 -38.07 -0.23 -30.47
CA MET A 1 -38.41 1.17 -30.75
C MET A 1 -38.72 1.83 -29.42
N GLU A 2 -38.00 2.90 -29.11
CA GLU A 2 -38.47 4.16 -28.47
C GLU A 2 -39.62 4.11 -27.46
N LEU A 3 -39.71 4.91 -26.41
CA LEU A 3 -38.92 5.93 -25.70
C LEU A 3 -39.89 6.42 -24.60
N LEU A 4 -39.38 7.02 -23.52
CA LEU A 4 -40.01 7.96 -22.54
C LEU A 4 -39.42 7.66 -21.16
N TYR A 5 -38.24 8.19 -20.79
CA TYR A 5 -38.04 9.55 -20.27
C TYR A 5 -39.13 10.01 -19.29
N SER A 6 -38.92 9.76 -18.00
CA SER A 6 -39.40 10.63 -16.93
C SER A 6 -38.25 10.97 -15.98
N LYS A 7 -37.91 12.26 -15.95
CA LYS A 7 -36.98 12.90 -15.04
C LYS A 7 -37.43 12.73 -13.58
N SER A 8 -36.51 12.37 -12.70
CA SER A 8 -36.53 12.82 -11.31
C SER A 8 -35.17 13.39 -10.97
N ASN A 9 -35.11 14.72 -10.93
CA ASN A 9 -34.00 15.48 -10.35
C ASN A 9 -33.88 15.13 -8.86
N SER A 10 -32.76 14.55 -8.47
CA SER A 10 -32.27 14.63 -7.10
C SER A 10 -30.82 15.09 -7.16
N THR A 11 -30.65 16.40 -7.00
CA THR A 11 -29.39 17.02 -6.59
C THR A 11 -28.95 16.37 -5.28
N VAL A 12 -27.97 15.47 -5.35
CA VAL A 12 -27.28 14.96 -4.16
C VAL A 12 -26.29 16.05 -3.74
N THR A 13 -26.71 16.86 -2.77
CA THR A 13 -25.87 17.86 -2.10
C THR A 13 -24.86 17.19 -1.17
N GLU A 14 -23.66 17.77 -1.10
CA GLU A 14 -22.42 17.33 -0.44
C GLU A 14 -22.45 17.09 1.09
N GLU A 15 -23.60 17.01 1.74
CA GLU A 15 -23.67 16.91 3.21
C GLU A 15 -24.64 15.80 3.62
N THR A 16 -24.10 14.67 4.08
CA THR A 16 -24.58 13.85 5.23
C THR A 16 -23.98 12.45 5.20
N TYR A 17 -22.80 12.28 5.79
CA TYR A 17 -22.33 10.97 6.28
C TYR A 17 -21.31 11.18 7.41
N PHE A 18 -21.76 11.82 8.50
CA PHE A 18 -20.99 11.94 9.73
C PHE A 18 -21.74 11.22 10.85
N ASP A 19 -21.33 9.98 11.11
CA ASP A 19 -21.71 9.27 12.32
C ASP A 19 -20.90 9.84 13.50
N GLN A 20 -21.58 10.06 14.63
CA GLN A 20 -21.19 10.97 15.72
C GLN A 20 -20.01 10.50 16.57
N THR A 21 -19.47 9.31 16.34
CA THR A 21 -18.23 8.82 16.98
C THR A 21 -16.96 9.22 16.22
N SER A 22 -17.07 9.67 14.97
CA SER A 22 -15.93 10.06 14.10
C SER A 22 -15.54 11.54 14.22
N VAL A 23 -16.44 12.39 14.73
CA VAL A 23 -16.30 13.86 14.69
C VAL A 23 -15.32 14.37 15.77
N SER A 24 -15.20 13.68 16.91
CA SER A 24 -14.27 14.09 17.99
C SER A 24 -12.80 13.81 17.66
N LEU A 25 -12.51 12.76 16.88
CA LEU A 25 -11.15 12.45 16.41
C LEU A 25 -10.73 13.36 15.24
N LEU A 26 -11.66 13.70 14.35
CA LEU A 26 -11.38 14.61 13.23
C LEU A 26 -11.18 16.06 13.69
N SER A 27 -11.89 16.53 14.73
CA SER A 27 -11.64 17.86 15.29
C SER A 27 -10.27 17.98 15.95
N ALA A 28 -9.74 16.88 16.52
CA ALA A 28 -8.39 16.85 17.09
C ALA A 28 -7.29 16.76 16.02
N LEU A 29 -7.63 16.35 14.78
CA LEU A 29 -6.70 16.19 13.66
C LEU A 29 -6.75 17.34 12.64
N GLN A 30 -7.71 18.26 12.77
CA GLN A 30 -7.86 19.41 11.88
C GLN A 30 -7.08 20.66 12.32
N SER A 31 -6.54 20.72 13.54
CA SER A 31 -5.84 21.91 14.02
C SER A 31 -4.37 22.03 13.60
N ASP A 32 -3.70 20.95 13.19
CA ASP A 32 -2.24 20.96 12.96
C ASP A 32 -1.85 20.51 11.55
N VAL A 33 -2.51 21.09 10.53
CA VAL A 33 -2.05 21.00 9.13
C VAL A 33 -1.22 22.23 8.79
N THR A 34 -0.11 22.42 9.50
CA THR A 34 1.01 23.26 9.07
C THR A 34 2.30 22.55 9.47
N GLY A 35 3.21 22.42 8.51
CA GLY A 35 4.30 21.45 8.55
C GLY A 35 5.16 21.48 9.81
N GLU A 36 5.08 20.40 10.58
CA GLU A 36 6.10 19.90 11.52
C GLU A 36 5.64 18.49 11.94
N MET A 37 6.06 17.44 11.23
CA MET A 37 5.69 16.05 11.55
C MET A 37 6.91 15.13 11.58
N VAL A 38 7.90 15.47 12.41
CA VAL A 38 9.01 14.56 12.73
C VAL A 38 9.01 14.14 14.22
N GLU A 39 8.23 14.76 15.10
CA GLU A 39 8.48 14.59 16.56
C GLU A 39 7.66 13.54 17.32
N ASP A 40 6.51 13.04 16.86
CA ASP A 40 5.64 12.27 17.77
C ASP A 40 5.82 10.72 17.74
N ARG A 41 7.06 10.23 17.69
CA ARG A 41 7.36 8.77 17.62
C ARG A 41 6.83 7.96 18.80
N GLU A 42 6.79 8.55 19.99
CA GLU A 42 6.40 7.84 21.22
C GLU A 42 4.89 7.63 21.34
N ARG A 43 4.06 8.59 20.89
CA ARG A 43 2.60 8.37 20.85
C ARG A 43 2.20 7.28 19.85
N PHE A 44 2.90 7.20 18.71
CA PHE A 44 2.66 6.14 17.73
C PHE A 44 3.03 4.75 18.27
N ARG A 45 4.11 4.60 19.05
CA ARG A 45 4.47 3.33 19.70
C ARG A 45 3.40 2.80 20.65
N VAL A 46 2.75 3.69 21.40
CA VAL A 46 1.69 3.32 22.35
C VAL A 46 0.45 2.80 21.61
N LEU A 47 0.07 3.44 20.49
CA LEU A 47 -1.03 3.00 19.63
C LEU A 47 -0.78 1.63 18.99
N ILE A 48 0.45 1.36 18.55
CA ILE A 48 0.85 0.05 17.98
C ILE A 48 0.69 -1.06 19.02
N LYS A 49 1.17 -0.85 20.26
CA LYS A 49 1.07 -1.84 21.35
C LYS A 49 -0.38 -2.13 21.74
N ALA A 50 -1.23 -1.11 21.77
CA ALA A 50 -2.65 -1.28 22.09
C ALA A 50 -3.40 -2.14 21.05
N ASN A 51 -3.02 -2.02 19.77
CA ASN A 51 -3.69 -2.74 18.69
C ASN A 51 -3.21 -4.20 18.54
N GLN A 52 -1.95 -4.50 18.89
CA GLN A 52 -1.42 -5.87 18.95
C GLN A 52 -2.22 -6.78 19.90
N ALA A 53 -2.78 -6.23 20.97
CA ALA A 53 -3.61 -6.97 21.92
C ALA A 53 -4.99 -7.36 21.35
N LEU A 54 -5.49 -6.65 20.33
CA LEU A 54 -6.82 -6.87 19.76
C LEU A 54 -6.86 -7.92 18.64
N CYS A 55 -5.74 -8.14 17.93
CA CYS A 55 -5.67 -9.06 16.79
C CYS A 55 -5.51 -10.56 17.14
N GLN A 56 -5.37 -10.93 18.43
CA GLN A 56 -5.06 -12.32 18.83
C GLN A 56 -6.27 -13.29 18.87
N SER A 57 -7.38 -13.00 18.18
CA SER A 57 -8.62 -13.78 18.30
C SER A 57 -9.15 -14.34 16.97
N SER A 58 -8.37 -15.16 16.27
CA SER A 58 -8.91 -16.17 15.34
C SER A 58 -7.84 -17.20 14.95
N LEU A 59 -8.02 -18.44 15.39
CA LEU A 59 -7.12 -19.59 15.17
C LEU A 59 -7.48 -20.36 13.90
N THR A 60 -6.46 -20.96 13.26
CA THR A 60 -6.43 -22.22 12.46
C THR A 60 -5.37 -22.26 11.33
N SER A 61 -4.58 -21.20 11.10
CA SER A 61 -3.47 -21.19 10.11
C SER A 61 -2.08 -21.16 10.77
N ASP A 62 -2.01 -21.59 12.02
CA ASP A 62 -1.03 -21.07 12.98
C ASP A 62 0.41 -21.54 12.74
N THR A 63 0.68 -22.78 12.31
CA THR A 63 2.08 -23.29 12.33
C THR A 63 3.00 -22.66 11.27
N ILE A 64 2.51 -22.37 10.06
CA ILE A 64 3.30 -21.70 9.01
C ILE A 64 3.40 -20.20 9.30
N ILE A 65 2.32 -19.57 9.76
CA ILE A 65 2.34 -18.17 10.18
C ILE A 65 3.26 -17.99 11.39
N GLU A 66 3.34 -18.93 12.32
CA GLU A 66 4.23 -18.90 13.48
C GLU A 66 5.70 -19.08 13.08
N SER A 67 5.99 -20.04 12.19
CA SER A 67 7.32 -20.16 11.58
C SER A 67 7.71 -18.88 10.84
N MET A 68 6.80 -18.31 10.04
CA MET A 68 7.04 -17.06 9.33
C MET A 68 7.13 -15.86 10.27
N LYS A 69 6.40 -15.81 11.39
CA LYS A 69 6.49 -14.73 12.39
C LYS A 69 7.90 -14.63 12.98
N GLN A 70 8.64 -15.74 13.04
CA GLN A 70 10.02 -15.77 13.49
C GLN A 70 10.97 -15.18 12.42
N ASP A 71 10.79 -15.54 11.15
CA ASP A 71 11.52 -14.95 10.02
C ASP A 71 11.15 -13.47 9.77
N TRP A 72 9.88 -13.12 10.01
CA TRP A 72 9.30 -11.79 9.85
C TRP A 72 9.81 -10.79 10.90
N LYS A 73 10.15 -11.29 12.09
CA LYS A 73 10.87 -10.52 13.10
C LYS A 73 12.32 -10.24 12.70
N LEU A 74 12.92 -11.10 11.86
CA LEU A 74 14.32 -10.96 11.43
C LEU A 74 14.48 -10.00 10.23
N TYR A 75 13.50 -9.92 9.31
CA TYR A 75 13.63 -9.13 8.06
C TYR A 75 12.40 -8.28 7.70
N ARG A 76 11.67 -7.78 8.71
CA ARG A 76 10.51 -6.87 8.65
C ARG A 76 10.35 -6.19 7.28
N PRO A 77 9.48 -6.69 6.39
CA PRO A 77 9.38 -6.14 5.05
C PRO A 77 8.95 -4.68 5.06
N LEU A 78 9.40 -3.95 4.04
CA LEU A 78 8.94 -2.59 3.77
C LEU A 78 7.73 -2.64 2.84
N VAL A 79 6.55 -2.34 3.38
CA VAL A 79 5.33 -2.23 2.58
C VAL A 79 5.11 -0.77 2.21
N VAL A 80 5.08 -0.49 0.91
CA VAL A 80 4.80 0.83 0.36
C VAL A 80 3.39 0.82 -0.22
N VAL A 81 2.49 1.55 0.42
CA VAL A 81 1.08 1.69 0.03
C VAL A 81 0.88 3.08 -0.58
N GLY A 82 -0.04 3.22 -1.52
CA GLY A 82 -0.33 4.52 -2.11
C GLY A 82 -1.14 4.39 -3.39
N PRO A 83 -1.90 5.43 -3.78
CA PRO A 83 -2.72 5.32 -4.96
C PRO A 83 -1.89 5.14 -6.23
N SER A 84 -2.49 4.57 -7.27
CA SER A 84 -1.83 4.42 -8.56
C SER A 84 -1.37 5.78 -9.11
N GLY A 85 -0.14 5.87 -9.61
CA GLY A 85 0.42 7.11 -10.18
C GLY A 85 1.02 8.10 -9.17
N VAL A 86 1.00 7.81 -7.87
CA VAL A 86 1.59 8.70 -6.84
C VAL A 86 3.13 8.71 -6.81
N GLY A 87 3.79 7.82 -7.55
CA GLY A 87 5.26 7.77 -7.68
C GLY A 87 5.98 6.74 -6.79
N LYS A 88 5.27 5.74 -6.26
CA LYS A 88 5.85 4.65 -5.44
C LYS A 88 7.06 3.99 -6.09
N GLY A 89 6.90 3.49 -7.32
CA GLY A 89 7.98 2.83 -8.06
C GLY A 89 9.23 3.70 -8.23
N THR A 90 9.07 5.02 -8.40
CA THR A 90 10.21 5.95 -8.48
C THR A 90 10.95 6.07 -7.15
N LEU A 91 10.23 6.16 -6.03
CA LEU A 91 10.83 6.20 -4.70
C LEU A 91 11.52 4.87 -4.35
N ILE A 92 10.88 3.75 -4.67
CA ILE A 92 11.42 2.39 -4.49
C ILE A 92 12.71 2.20 -5.30
N ALA A 93 12.71 2.61 -6.57
CA ALA A 93 13.91 2.51 -7.42
C ALA A 93 15.08 3.32 -6.85
N LYS A 94 14.81 4.52 -6.31
CA LYS A 94 15.85 5.34 -5.65
C LYS A 94 16.37 4.70 -4.37
N LEU A 95 15.51 4.03 -3.60
CA LEU A 95 15.91 3.27 -2.43
C LEU A 95 16.83 2.10 -2.78
N ILE A 96 16.43 1.27 -3.75
CA ILE A 96 17.24 0.12 -4.20
C ILE A 96 18.57 0.61 -4.78
N ALA A 97 18.59 1.70 -5.53
CA ALA A 97 19.82 2.27 -6.05
C ALA A 97 20.77 2.76 -4.95
N LYS A 98 20.24 3.29 -3.83
CA LYS A 98 21.06 3.74 -2.69
C LYS A 98 21.58 2.56 -1.86
N TYR A 99 20.80 1.51 -1.71
CA TYR A 99 21.11 0.36 -0.85
C TYR A 99 20.88 -0.99 -1.58
N PRO A 100 21.62 -1.26 -2.68
CA PRO A 100 21.35 -2.39 -3.58
C PRO A 100 21.59 -3.77 -2.96
N SER A 101 22.40 -3.86 -1.90
CA SER A 101 22.67 -5.10 -1.15
C SER A 101 21.75 -5.30 0.05
N LYS A 102 20.89 -4.33 0.36
CA LYS A 102 20.05 -4.34 1.58
C LYS A 102 18.57 -4.46 1.27
N PHE A 103 18.11 -3.97 0.11
CA PHE A 103 16.70 -4.06 -0.26
C PHE A 103 16.51 -4.75 -1.61
N GLY A 104 15.42 -5.53 -1.71
CA GLY A 104 15.00 -6.21 -2.92
C GLY A 104 13.52 -6.00 -3.18
N PHE A 105 13.13 -5.84 -4.45
CA PHE A 105 11.73 -5.67 -4.82
C PHE A 105 11.03 -7.02 -5.00
N SER A 106 9.94 -7.26 -4.28
CA SER A 106 9.10 -8.44 -4.50
C SER A 106 8.15 -8.18 -5.67
N VAL A 107 8.29 -8.98 -6.72
CA VAL A 107 7.50 -8.87 -7.94
C VAL A 107 6.19 -9.64 -7.74
N SER A 108 5.08 -8.91 -7.69
CA SER A 108 3.74 -9.50 -7.48
C SER A 108 3.27 -10.31 -8.70
N TYR A 109 2.41 -11.29 -8.47
CA TYR A 109 1.68 -12.00 -9.52
C TYR A 109 0.44 -11.21 -9.91
N THR A 110 0.04 -11.30 -11.18
CA THR A 110 -1.26 -10.76 -11.62
C THR A 110 -1.88 -11.58 -12.75
N THR A 111 -3.22 -11.59 -12.82
CA THR A 111 -3.97 -12.14 -13.95
C THR A 111 -4.27 -11.12 -15.05
N ARG A 112 -3.91 -9.85 -14.84
CA ARG A 112 -4.02 -8.80 -15.85
C ARG A 112 -3.03 -9.06 -16.98
N ALA A 113 -3.37 -8.70 -18.21
CA ALA A 113 -2.38 -8.67 -19.30
C ALA A 113 -1.32 -7.57 -19.09
N PRO A 114 -0.05 -7.79 -19.51
CA PRO A 114 0.98 -6.76 -19.48
C PRO A 114 0.59 -5.55 -20.36
N ARG A 115 0.91 -4.35 -19.90
CA ARG A 115 0.81 -3.11 -20.70
C ARG A 115 2.06 -2.93 -21.56
N SER A 116 1.97 -2.03 -22.54
CA SER A 116 3.12 -1.63 -23.35
C SER A 116 4.27 -1.14 -22.45
N GLY A 117 5.43 -1.79 -22.57
CA GLY A 117 6.63 -1.48 -21.79
C GLY A 117 6.74 -2.20 -20.43
N GLU A 118 5.73 -2.94 -19.99
CA GLU A 118 5.85 -3.81 -18.81
C GLU A 118 6.49 -5.16 -19.20
N GLU A 119 7.39 -5.67 -18.36
CA GLU A 119 8.14 -6.91 -18.56
C GLU A 119 7.76 -7.97 -17.52
N HIS A 120 7.58 -9.22 -17.97
CA HIS A 120 7.31 -10.36 -17.09
C HIS A 120 8.50 -10.64 -16.16
N GLY A 121 8.23 -10.85 -14.88
CA GLY A 121 9.25 -11.10 -13.85
C GLY A 121 10.00 -9.85 -13.39
N LYS A 122 9.62 -8.66 -13.88
CA LYS A 122 10.15 -7.37 -13.46
C LYS A 122 9.05 -6.46 -12.91
N ASP A 123 8.00 -6.25 -13.69
CA ASP A 123 6.85 -5.45 -13.25
C ASP A 123 5.85 -6.34 -12.51
N TYR A 124 5.50 -7.48 -13.11
CA TYR A 124 4.67 -8.52 -12.50
C TYR A 124 5.04 -9.90 -13.06
N PHE A 125 4.72 -10.95 -12.31
CA PHE A 125 4.54 -12.28 -12.89
C PHE A 125 3.13 -12.39 -13.47
N TYR A 126 3.03 -12.19 -14.78
CA TYR A 126 1.78 -12.32 -15.53
C TYR A 126 1.42 -13.80 -15.71
N VAL A 127 0.32 -14.22 -15.09
CA VAL A 127 -0.19 -15.60 -15.15
C VAL A 127 -1.66 -15.61 -15.56
N ASN A 128 -2.19 -16.76 -16.00
CA ASN A 128 -3.63 -16.88 -16.22
C ASN A 128 -4.39 -17.12 -14.90
N HIS A 129 -5.72 -17.08 -14.95
CA HIS A 129 -6.57 -17.30 -13.78
C HIS A 129 -6.37 -18.68 -13.15
N GLU A 130 -6.28 -19.74 -13.97
CA GLU A 130 -6.10 -21.12 -13.49
C GLU A 130 -4.81 -21.28 -12.67
N VAL A 131 -3.69 -20.75 -13.17
CA VAL A 131 -2.40 -20.78 -12.45
C VAL A 131 -2.48 -19.97 -11.17
N PHE A 132 -3.12 -18.80 -11.19
CA PHE A 132 -3.27 -17.98 -9.99
C PHE A 132 -4.10 -18.72 -8.92
N GLU A 133 -5.21 -19.34 -9.31
CA GLU A 133 -6.08 -20.12 -8.43
C GLU A 133 -5.38 -21.36 -7.87
N GLN A 134 -4.55 -22.04 -8.68
CA GLN A 134 -3.69 -23.13 -8.18
C GLN A 134 -2.72 -22.64 -7.10
N LYS A 135 -2.09 -21.47 -7.28
CA LYS A 135 -1.20 -20.88 -6.28
C LYS A 135 -1.95 -20.49 -5.00
N ILE A 136 -3.20 -20.02 -5.10
CA ILE A 136 -4.07 -19.83 -3.93
C ILE A 136 -4.32 -21.18 -3.24
N ALA A 137 -4.70 -22.22 -3.98
CA ALA A 137 -4.99 -23.55 -3.43
C ALA A 137 -3.78 -24.20 -2.75
N ASN A 138 -2.58 -23.89 -3.23
CA ASN A 138 -1.32 -24.33 -2.63
C ASN A 138 -0.85 -23.47 -1.45
N ASP A 139 -1.60 -22.43 -1.07
CA ASP A 139 -1.21 -21.47 -0.02
C ASP A 139 0.13 -20.75 -0.31
N ASP A 140 0.41 -20.46 -1.59
CA ASP A 140 1.67 -19.83 -2.02
C ASP A 140 1.75 -18.33 -1.70
N PHE A 141 0.61 -17.67 -1.48
CA PHE A 141 0.53 -16.21 -1.31
C PHE A 141 0.45 -15.76 0.14
N ILE A 142 1.20 -14.73 0.50
CA ILE A 142 1.07 -14.03 1.80
C ILE A 142 -0.25 -13.29 1.86
N GLU A 143 -0.54 -12.59 0.77
CA GLU A 143 -1.79 -11.89 0.54
C GLU A 143 -2.14 -12.01 -0.93
N HIS A 144 -3.43 -12.01 -1.22
CA HIS A 144 -3.94 -11.84 -2.56
C HIS A 144 -5.26 -11.08 -2.51
N CYS A 145 -5.54 -10.29 -3.54
CA CYS A 145 -6.77 -9.52 -3.68
C CYS A 145 -7.29 -9.61 -5.12
N LYS A 146 -8.58 -9.29 -5.28
CA LYS A 146 -9.19 -9.11 -6.59
C LYS A 146 -9.47 -7.63 -6.76
N VAL A 147 -8.85 -7.02 -7.77
CA VAL A 147 -9.05 -5.61 -8.12
C VAL A 147 -9.71 -5.58 -9.49
N HIS A 148 -10.97 -5.16 -9.52
CA HIS A 148 -11.87 -5.30 -10.69
C HIS A 148 -11.99 -6.76 -11.14
N SER A 149 -11.56 -7.07 -12.36
CA SER A 149 -11.58 -8.42 -12.93
C SER A 149 -10.29 -9.21 -12.68
N ASN A 150 -9.22 -8.58 -12.19
CA ASN A 150 -7.89 -9.19 -12.14
C ASN A 150 -7.49 -9.51 -10.69
N PHE A 151 -6.74 -10.59 -10.53
CA PHE A 151 -6.13 -10.95 -9.25
C PHE A 151 -4.71 -10.39 -9.15
N TYR A 152 -4.30 -10.12 -7.92
CA TYR A 152 -2.95 -9.71 -7.55
C TYR A 152 -2.55 -10.46 -6.29
N GLY A 153 -1.27 -10.83 -6.16
CA GLY A 153 -0.79 -11.51 -4.96
C GLY A 153 0.71 -11.48 -4.80
N THR A 154 1.12 -11.48 -3.54
CA THR A 154 2.53 -11.49 -3.11
C THR A 154 2.94 -12.90 -2.68
N GLU A 155 3.93 -13.48 -3.34
CA GLU A 155 4.36 -14.87 -3.10
C GLU A 155 5.25 -14.99 -1.85
N LYS A 156 4.95 -15.98 -0.99
CA LYS A 156 5.70 -16.30 0.24
C LYS A 156 7.16 -16.64 -0.05
N HIS A 157 7.40 -17.39 -1.13
CA HIS A 157 8.74 -17.87 -1.49
C HIS A 157 9.72 -16.74 -1.77
N GLN A 158 9.31 -15.70 -2.51
CA GLN A 158 10.17 -14.54 -2.78
C GLN A 158 10.63 -13.83 -1.50
N ILE A 159 9.69 -13.64 -0.57
CA ILE A 159 9.99 -13.00 0.72
C ILE A 159 10.99 -13.84 1.51
N ARG A 160 10.77 -15.17 1.57
CA ARG A 160 11.68 -16.10 2.24
C ARG A 160 13.08 -16.07 1.62
N GLU A 161 13.20 -16.14 0.30
CA GLU A 161 14.49 -16.15 -0.38
C GLU A 161 15.28 -14.85 -0.15
N MET A 162 14.60 -13.69 -0.14
CA MET A 162 15.24 -12.42 0.20
C MET A 162 15.70 -12.39 1.65
N SER A 163 14.84 -12.85 2.57
CA SER A 163 15.16 -12.96 4.00
C SER A 163 16.39 -13.85 4.23
N GLU A 164 16.47 -15.03 3.62
CA GLU A 164 17.63 -15.94 3.72
C GLU A 164 18.95 -15.29 3.26
N LYS A 165 18.86 -14.34 2.32
CA LYS A 165 20.01 -13.56 1.81
C LYS A 165 20.28 -12.29 2.62
N SER A 166 19.58 -12.07 3.72
CA SER A 166 19.62 -10.83 4.50
C SER A 166 19.28 -9.57 3.70
N ILE A 167 18.36 -9.72 2.74
CA ILE A 167 17.80 -8.65 1.93
C ILE A 167 16.39 -8.33 2.46
N ILE A 168 16.14 -7.06 2.76
CA ILE A 168 14.85 -6.55 3.20
C ILE A 168 13.90 -6.51 1.98
N PRO A 169 12.78 -7.25 2.01
CA PRO A 169 11.83 -7.23 0.91
C PRO A 169 11.04 -5.92 0.89
N ILE A 170 10.86 -5.36 -0.30
CA ILE A 170 9.98 -4.21 -0.58
C ILE A 170 8.74 -4.72 -1.31
N LEU A 171 7.57 -4.38 -0.78
CA LEU A 171 6.27 -4.76 -1.35
C LEU A 171 5.53 -3.48 -1.79
N ASP A 172 5.15 -3.41 -3.07
CA ASP A 172 4.21 -2.43 -3.60
C ASP A 172 2.83 -3.10 -3.71
N ILE A 173 1.98 -2.89 -2.70
CA ILE A 173 0.64 -3.49 -2.62
C ILE A 173 -0.44 -2.42 -2.44
N ASP A 174 -1.66 -2.76 -2.84
CA ASP A 174 -2.82 -1.90 -2.64
C ASP A 174 -3.28 -1.86 -1.17
N ILE A 175 -4.23 -0.98 -0.87
CA ILE A 175 -4.78 -0.80 0.47
C ILE A 175 -5.49 -2.06 1.01
N GLN A 176 -6.09 -2.89 0.15
CA GLN A 176 -6.77 -4.11 0.57
C GLN A 176 -5.77 -5.20 0.95
N GLY A 177 -4.72 -5.39 0.15
CA GLY A 177 -3.58 -6.26 0.43
C GLY A 177 -2.86 -5.81 1.70
N ALA A 178 -2.62 -4.51 1.85
CA ALA A 178 -2.00 -3.94 3.06
C ALA A 178 -2.83 -4.22 4.33
N LYS A 179 -4.16 -4.08 4.27
CA LYS A 179 -5.04 -4.42 5.41
C LYS A 179 -4.95 -5.91 5.78
N LYS A 180 -4.93 -6.80 4.78
CA LYS A 180 -4.77 -8.25 5.02
C LYS A 180 -3.41 -8.57 5.65
N MET A 181 -2.36 -7.97 5.10
CA MET A 181 -1.00 -8.12 5.62
C MET A 181 -0.87 -7.56 7.03
N PHE A 182 -1.47 -6.41 7.35
CA PHE A 182 -1.45 -5.83 8.69
C PHE A 182 -2.12 -6.74 9.73
N LYS A 183 -3.22 -7.41 9.36
CA LYS A 183 -3.88 -8.39 10.25
C LYS A 183 -2.99 -9.60 10.52
N ALA A 184 -2.29 -10.11 9.52
CA ALA A 184 -1.42 -11.28 9.65
C ALA A 184 -0.07 -10.95 10.32
N PHE A 185 0.47 -9.77 10.00
CA PHE A 185 1.82 -9.31 10.35
C PHE A 185 1.81 -7.84 10.81
N PRO A 186 1.29 -7.55 12.01
CA PRO A 186 1.14 -6.18 12.51
C PRO A 186 2.48 -5.46 12.76
N ASP A 187 3.58 -6.21 12.88
CA ASP A 187 4.93 -5.69 13.10
C ASP A 187 5.64 -5.21 11.82
N THR A 188 4.96 -5.22 10.69
CA THR A 188 5.48 -4.82 9.37
C THR A 188 5.58 -3.30 9.26
N ASN A 189 6.58 -2.81 8.52
CA ASN A 189 6.75 -1.38 8.28
C ASN A 189 5.90 -0.92 7.09
N PHE A 190 4.81 -0.21 7.37
CA PHE A 190 3.92 0.36 6.35
C PHE A 190 4.19 1.86 6.16
N ILE A 191 4.58 2.23 4.94
CA ILE A 191 4.71 3.62 4.50
C ILE A 191 3.64 3.92 3.46
N PHE A 192 2.87 4.97 3.70
CA PHE A 192 1.88 5.47 2.75
C PHE A 192 2.42 6.66 1.96
N ILE A 193 2.47 6.53 0.64
CA ILE A 193 2.79 7.61 -0.29
C ILE A 193 1.48 8.24 -0.77
N CYS A 194 1.27 9.51 -0.50
CA CYS A 194 0.06 10.22 -0.89
C CYS A 194 0.36 11.37 -1.85
N PRO A 195 -0.60 11.74 -2.73
CA PRO A 195 -0.45 12.96 -3.50
C PRO A 195 -0.60 14.20 -2.61
N PRO A 196 -0.03 15.35 -3.04
CA PRO A 196 -0.27 16.65 -2.39
C PRO A 196 -1.74 17.05 -2.37
N SER A 197 -2.46 16.72 -3.44
CA SER A 197 -3.89 16.91 -3.53
C SER A 197 -4.49 15.94 -4.53
N ILE A 198 -5.78 15.66 -4.34
CA ILE A 198 -6.65 14.99 -5.29
C ILE A 198 -6.52 15.60 -6.71
N LYS A 199 -6.52 16.93 -6.81
CA LYS A 199 -6.48 17.65 -8.08
C LYS A 199 -5.18 17.41 -8.83
N GLN A 200 -4.06 17.39 -8.11
CA GLN A 200 -2.76 17.07 -8.69
C GLN A 200 -2.62 15.59 -9.04
N GLN A 201 -3.26 14.69 -8.27
CA GLN A 201 -3.29 13.27 -8.62
C GLN A 201 -4.02 13.03 -9.95
N ARG A 202 -5.17 13.70 -10.14
CA ARG A 202 -5.91 13.66 -11.40
C ARG A 202 -5.05 14.17 -12.57
N ALA A 203 -4.41 15.33 -12.41
CA ALA A 203 -3.52 15.88 -13.43
C ALA A 203 -2.35 14.95 -13.80
N ARG A 204 -1.80 14.21 -12.82
CA ARG A 204 -0.74 13.21 -13.07
C ARG A 204 -1.24 11.99 -13.83
N LEU A 205 -2.46 11.54 -13.56
CA LEU A 205 -3.11 10.46 -14.29
C LEU A 205 -3.43 10.91 -15.73
N ASP A 206 -3.84 12.15 -15.92
CA ASP A 206 -4.16 12.73 -17.24
C ASP A 206 -2.91 12.86 -18.13
N LEU A 207 -1.74 13.16 -17.56
CA LEU A 207 -0.47 13.28 -18.28
C LEU A 207 0.11 11.93 -18.76
N ARG A 208 -0.30 10.80 -18.18
CA ARG A 208 0.07 9.46 -18.64
C ARG A 208 -0.85 9.05 -19.79
N ALA A 209 -0.69 9.71 -20.94
CA ALA A 209 -1.55 9.63 -22.11
C ALA A 209 -1.39 8.33 -22.93
N THR A 210 -1.58 7.16 -22.32
CA THR A 210 -1.61 5.85 -23.01
C THR A 210 -2.89 5.04 -22.82
N ASP A 211 -3.77 5.42 -21.88
CA ASP A 211 -5.03 4.72 -21.62
C ASP A 211 -6.22 5.39 -22.32
N SER A 212 -7.28 4.64 -22.63
CA SER A 212 -8.54 5.19 -23.18
C SER A 212 -9.24 6.10 -22.15
N GLN A 213 -10.15 6.97 -22.61
CA GLN A 213 -10.87 7.90 -21.71
C GLN A 213 -11.64 7.18 -20.60
N GLU A 214 -12.26 6.05 -20.93
CA GLU A 214 -12.99 5.20 -20.00
C GLU A 214 -12.06 4.54 -18.95
N GLN A 215 -10.88 4.07 -19.37
CA GLN A 215 -9.87 3.52 -18.45
C GLN A 215 -9.28 4.58 -17.51
N ARG A 216 -9.19 5.84 -17.98
CA ARG A 216 -8.76 6.98 -17.16
C ARG A 216 -9.78 7.30 -16.08
N ASP A 217 -11.06 7.39 -16.44
CA ASP A 217 -12.12 7.69 -15.48
C ASP A 217 -12.25 6.61 -14.40
N ILE A 218 -12.11 5.33 -14.78
CA ILE A 218 -12.04 4.20 -13.83
C ILE A 218 -10.82 4.36 -12.90
N ARG A 219 -9.63 4.68 -13.41
CA ARG A 219 -8.43 4.88 -12.57
C ARG A 219 -8.59 6.03 -11.60
N ILE A 220 -9.14 7.15 -12.06
CA ILE A 220 -9.38 8.31 -11.23
C ILE A 220 -10.32 7.93 -10.08
N ALA A 221 -11.46 7.29 -10.39
CA ALA A 221 -12.41 6.82 -9.38
C ALA A 221 -11.78 5.86 -8.35
N ASN A 222 -10.94 4.92 -8.81
CA ASN A 222 -10.23 4.00 -7.91
C ASN A 222 -9.24 4.74 -7.01
N SER A 223 -8.45 5.68 -7.55
CA SER A 223 -7.49 6.46 -6.76
C SER A 223 -8.16 7.29 -5.67
N PHE A 224 -9.37 7.78 -5.91
CA PHE A 224 -10.18 8.44 -4.89
C PHE A 224 -10.58 7.49 -3.75
N GLY A 225 -11.13 6.33 -4.11
CA GLY A 225 -11.47 5.29 -3.14
C GLY A 225 -10.26 4.82 -2.33
N GLU A 226 -9.11 4.63 -2.99
CA GLU A 226 -7.84 4.27 -2.35
C GLU A 226 -7.40 5.31 -1.33
N ILE A 227 -7.47 6.60 -1.66
CA ILE A 227 -7.11 7.69 -0.73
C ILE A 227 -8.04 7.69 0.49
N GLN A 228 -9.36 7.57 0.26
CA GLN A 228 -10.34 7.57 1.35
C GLN A 228 -10.16 6.34 2.25
N GLU A 229 -9.97 5.17 1.67
CA GLU A 229 -9.69 3.95 2.44
C GLU A 229 -8.40 4.03 3.25
N CYS A 230 -7.36 4.68 2.71
CA CYS A 230 -6.11 4.89 3.44
C CYS A 230 -6.33 5.84 4.63
N ILE A 231 -7.11 6.91 4.44
CA ILE A 231 -7.52 7.80 5.53
C ILE A 231 -8.35 7.01 6.57
N SER A 232 -9.21 6.09 6.19
CA SER A 232 -9.93 5.26 7.17
C SER A 232 -9.05 4.21 7.86
N SER A 233 -7.84 3.96 7.35
CA SER A 233 -6.92 2.91 7.83
C SER A 233 -5.69 3.46 8.54
N TRP A 234 -5.73 4.69 9.04
CA TRP A 234 -4.59 5.38 9.68
C TRP A 234 -3.83 4.56 10.72
N GLN A 235 -4.51 3.67 11.44
CA GLN A 235 -3.91 2.86 12.50
C GLN A 235 -2.84 1.88 12.00
N MET A 236 -2.86 1.51 10.71
CA MET A 236 -1.83 0.63 10.12
C MET A 236 -0.63 1.42 9.57
N ILE A 237 -0.81 2.71 9.25
CA ILE A 237 0.17 3.51 8.52
C ILE A 237 1.14 4.12 9.52
N GLN A 238 2.40 3.68 9.49
CA GLN A 238 3.43 4.22 10.37
C GLN A 238 3.90 5.61 9.92
N TYR A 239 4.02 5.80 8.61
CA TYR A 239 4.47 7.06 8.02
C TYR A 239 3.65 7.43 6.80
N ARG A 240 3.32 8.72 6.69
CA ARG A 240 2.74 9.31 5.48
C ARG A 240 3.76 10.25 4.83
N ILE A 241 3.98 10.06 3.53
CA ILE A 241 4.88 10.89 2.74
C ILE A 241 4.09 11.51 1.60
N VAL A 242 4.08 12.83 1.57
CA VAL A 242 3.48 13.59 0.48
C VAL A 242 4.48 13.65 -0.67
N ASN A 243 4.12 13.11 -1.83
CA ASN A 243 4.95 13.20 -3.03
C ASN A 243 4.53 14.41 -3.88
N ASP A 244 4.85 15.61 -3.40
CA ASP A 244 4.58 16.88 -4.09
C ASP A 244 5.73 17.28 -5.02
N ASP A 245 6.96 17.22 -4.49
CA ASP A 245 8.24 17.37 -5.16
C ASP A 245 9.04 16.08 -5.00
N LEU A 246 9.52 15.54 -6.13
CA LEU A 246 10.20 14.25 -6.12
C LEU A 246 11.48 14.26 -5.28
N THR A 247 12.20 15.37 -5.27
CA THR A 247 13.48 15.48 -4.54
C THR A 247 13.24 15.47 -3.04
N ARG A 248 12.33 16.31 -2.55
CA ARG A 248 11.92 16.34 -1.13
C ARG A 248 11.32 15.00 -0.70
N ALA A 249 10.38 14.46 -1.48
CA ALA A 249 9.74 13.18 -1.18
C ALA A 249 10.75 12.04 -1.10
N THR A 250 11.76 12.04 -1.98
CA THR A 250 12.88 11.09 -1.92
C THR A 250 13.68 11.23 -0.63
N GLN A 251 14.06 12.46 -0.27
CA GLN A 251 14.84 12.70 0.95
C GLN A 251 14.07 12.26 2.20
N THR A 252 12.79 12.62 2.30
CA THR A 252 11.92 12.17 3.39
C THR A 252 11.77 10.66 3.42
N PHE A 253 11.53 10.02 2.26
CA PHE A 253 11.39 8.56 2.17
C PHE A 253 12.63 7.83 2.64
N LEU A 254 13.81 8.24 2.16
CA LEU A 254 15.07 7.63 2.57
C LEU A 254 15.35 7.86 4.06
N GLY A 255 15.11 9.05 4.59
CA GLY A 255 15.32 9.33 6.02
C GLY A 255 14.39 8.52 6.94
N VAL A 256 13.13 8.32 6.54
CA VAL A 256 12.21 7.43 7.26
C VAL A 256 12.73 5.99 7.26
N ILE A 257 13.19 5.49 6.11
CA ILE A 257 13.72 4.13 5.97
C ILE A 257 15.00 3.94 6.79
N GLU A 258 15.93 4.88 6.72
CA GLU A 258 17.17 4.86 7.51
C GLU A 258 16.87 4.79 9.01
N SER A 259 15.80 5.43 9.45
CA SER A 259 15.35 5.35 10.84
C SER A 259 14.62 4.05 11.19
N LEU A 260 13.91 3.44 10.24
CA LEU A 260 13.19 2.19 10.47
C LEU A 260 14.14 0.99 10.48
N TYR A 261 15.22 1.07 9.71
CA TYR A 261 16.17 -0.01 9.47
C TYR A 261 17.60 0.37 9.90
N THR A 262 17.74 1.19 10.96
CA THR A 262 19.05 1.72 11.39
C THR A 262 20.08 0.61 11.66
N GLN A 263 19.64 -0.49 12.26
CA GLN A 263 20.48 -1.65 12.57
C GLN A 263 20.88 -2.42 11.31
N GLU A 264 19.90 -2.72 10.46
CA GLU A 264 20.08 -3.49 9.24
C GLU A 264 20.97 -2.76 8.23
N LEU A 265 20.95 -1.42 8.27
CA LEU A 265 21.78 -0.54 7.46
C LEU A 265 23.15 -0.22 8.10
N GLY A 266 23.37 -0.56 9.37
CA GLY A 266 24.62 -0.26 10.08
C GLY A 266 24.86 1.23 10.28
N LEU A 267 23.81 1.98 10.63
CA LEU A 267 23.81 3.43 10.83
C LEU A 267 23.83 3.84 12.31
N GLU A 268 24.13 2.89 13.21
CA GLU A 268 24.30 3.14 14.65
C GLU A 268 25.62 3.87 14.98
#